data_AF-D6MJS0-F1
#
_entry.id   AF-D6MJS0-F1
#
_cell.length_a   1.000
_cell.length_b   1.000
_cell.length_c   1.000
_cell.angle_alpha   90.00
_cell.angle_beta   90.00
_cell.angle_gamma   90.00
#
_symmetry.space_group_name_H-M   'P 1'
#
loop_
_entity.id
_entity.type
_entity.pdbx_description
1 polymer ?
#
loop_
_entity_poly.entity_id
_entity_poly.type
_entity_poly.pdbx_seq_one_letter_code
_entity_poly.pdbx_strand_id
1 'polypeptide(L)'
;APEVTLGGDIAGGATGQPCWIEGTVTDTAGNPVPEARIEVWQNDEDGFYDVQYSDGRVSGRAHLFSDAHGRYRFWGMTPVPYPIP
;
A
#
# COMPACT_ATOMS: atom_id res chain seq x y z
N ALA A 1 7.62 6.19 -3.12
CA ALA A 1 7.22 5.95 -1.72
C ALA A 1 8.31 5.12 -1.01
N PRO A 2 8.40 5.05 0.34
CA PRO A 2 9.37 4.19 1.02
C PRO A 2 9.18 2.71 0.64
N GLU A 3 10.26 1.92 0.68
CA GLU A 3 10.17 0.47 0.47
C GLU A 3 9.72 -0.23 1.76
N VAL A 4 8.84 -1.23 1.63
CA VAL A 4 8.50 -2.17 2.71
C VAL A 4 8.74 -3.60 2.26
N THR A 5 9.13 -4.46 3.18
CA THR A 5 9.25 -5.90 2.94
C THR A 5 7.86 -6.56 2.89
N LEU A 6 7.78 -7.78 2.37
CA LEU A 6 6.57 -8.60 2.45
C LEU A 6 6.12 -8.80 3.91
N GLY A 7 4.88 -8.39 4.20
CA GLY A 7 4.29 -8.37 5.54
C GLY A 7 4.62 -7.12 6.35
N GLY A 8 5.34 -6.16 5.76
CA GLY A 8 5.57 -4.83 6.34
C GLY A 8 4.30 -3.98 6.39
N ASP A 9 4.41 -2.78 6.91
CA ASP A 9 3.28 -1.86 7.13
C ASP A 9 3.48 -0.56 6.34
N ILE A 10 2.46 -0.19 5.56
CA ILE A 10 2.46 1.01 4.72
C ILE A 10 1.85 2.23 5.44
N ALA A 11 1.22 2.05 6.60
CA ALA A 11 0.51 3.11 7.30
C ALA A 11 1.42 4.30 7.61
N GLY A 12 2.66 4.05 8.06
CA GLY A 12 3.64 5.12 8.28
C GLY A 12 3.13 6.23 9.22
N GLY A 13 2.25 5.88 10.17
CA GLY A 13 1.62 6.82 11.09
C GLY A 13 0.27 7.40 10.64
N ALA A 14 -0.22 7.07 9.44
CA ALA A 14 -1.60 7.33 9.06
C ALA A 14 -2.56 6.54 9.95
N THR A 15 -3.70 7.15 10.31
CA THR A 15 -4.70 6.56 11.18
C THR A 15 -5.75 5.79 10.39
N GLY A 16 -6.33 4.78 11.02
CA GLY A 16 -7.39 3.96 10.44
C GLY A 16 -7.40 2.55 11.01
N GLN A 17 -8.45 1.79 10.70
CA GLN A 17 -8.55 0.39 11.10
C GLN A 17 -7.48 -0.44 10.37
N PRO A 18 -6.63 -1.21 11.07
CA PRO A 18 -5.63 -2.07 10.42
C PRO A 18 -6.28 -3.04 9.43
N CYS A 19 -5.73 -3.10 8.24
CA CYS A 19 -6.18 -3.96 7.15
C CYS A 19 -5.01 -4.77 6.61
N TRP A 20 -5.20 -6.08 6.50
CA TRP A 20 -4.25 -6.98 5.84
C TRP A 20 -4.59 -7.07 4.36
N ILE A 21 -3.64 -6.74 3.51
CA ILE A 21 -3.78 -6.81 2.06
C ILE A 21 -2.81 -7.85 1.53
N GLU A 22 -3.32 -8.81 0.77
CA GLU A 22 -2.52 -9.82 0.09
C GLU A 22 -3.08 -10.14 -1.30
N GLY A 23 -2.21 -10.60 -2.18
CA GLY A 23 -2.59 -10.99 -3.54
C GLY A 23 -1.44 -11.64 -4.28
N THR A 24 -1.65 -11.91 -5.56
CA THR A 24 -0.65 -12.51 -6.46
C THR A 24 -0.64 -11.77 -7.79
N VAL A 25 0.54 -11.39 -8.25
CA VAL A 25 0.77 -10.81 -9.57
C VAL A 25 1.02 -11.94 -10.56
N THR A 26 0.25 -11.97 -11.64
CA THR A 26 0.41 -12.91 -12.75
C THR A 26 0.49 -12.18 -14.08
N ASP A 27 1.13 -12.80 -15.08
CA ASP A 27 1.02 -12.37 -16.47
C ASP A 27 -0.36 -12.76 -17.06
N THR A 28 -0.59 -12.46 -18.34
CA THR A 28 -1.85 -12.74 -19.02
C THR A 28 -2.10 -14.23 -19.31
N ALA A 29 -1.08 -15.09 -19.15
CA ALA A 29 -1.20 -16.53 -19.25
C ALA A 29 -1.39 -17.20 -17.87
N GLY A 30 -1.36 -16.43 -16.78
CA GLY A 30 -1.49 -16.91 -15.42
C GLY A 30 -0.18 -17.34 -14.76
N ASN A 31 0.98 -17.10 -15.39
CA ASN A 31 2.27 -17.37 -14.76
C ASN A 31 2.56 -16.32 -13.69
N PRO A 32 3.07 -16.70 -12.50
CA PRO A 32 3.47 -15.75 -11.48
C PRO A 32 4.57 -14.80 -11.97
N VAL A 33 4.48 -13.53 -11.59
CA VAL A 33 5.49 -12.51 -11.91
C VAL A 33 6.30 -12.19 -10.65
N PRO A 34 7.52 -12.72 -10.50
CA PRO A 34 8.41 -12.35 -9.39
C PRO A 34 8.99 -10.96 -9.58
N GLU A 35 9.39 -10.33 -8.47
CA GLU A 35 10.04 -9.00 -8.46
C GLU A 35 9.22 -7.88 -9.13
N ALA A 36 7.91 -8.07 -9.25
CA ALA A 36 7.01 -7.04 -9.72
C ALA A 36 6.97 -5.92 -8.69
N ARG A 37 7.28 -4.69 -9.11
CA ARG A 37 7.16 -3.50 -8.27
C ARG A 37 5.68 -3.15 -8.10
N ILE A 38 5.23 -3.11 -6.84
CA ILE A 38 3.87 -2.73 -6.45
C ILE A 38 3.96 -1.41 -5.72
N GLU A 39 3.44 -0.34 -6.30
CA GLU A 39 3.25 0.95 -5.64
C GLU A 39 1.85 0.99 -5.02
N VAL A 40 1.74 1.45 -3.78
CA VAL A 40 0.47 1.56 -3.06
C VAL A 40 0.39 2.88 -2.32
N TRP A 41 -0.79 3.50 -2.36
CA TRP A 41 -1.12 4.70 -1.60
C TRP A 41 -2.62 4.69 -1.25
N GLN A 42 -2.97 5.25 -0.09
CA GLN A 42 -4.35 5.41 0.37
C GLN A 42 -4.47 6.59 1.33
N ASN A 43 -5.69 7.11 1.46
CA ASN A 43 -6.01 8.12 2.48
C ASN A 43 -6.05 7.52 3.88
N ASP A 44 -5.92 8.38 4.89
CA ASP A 44 -6.20 8.05 6.29
C ASP A 44 -7.71 8.10 6.63
N GLU A 45 -8.04 7.89 7.90
CA GLU A 45 -9.42 7.89 8.41
C GLU A 45 -10.15 9.23 8.26
N ASP A 46 -9.40 10.33 8.17
CA ASP A 46 -9.93 11.67 7.93
C ASP A 46 -10.15 11.96 6.42
N GLY A 47 -9.78 11.02 5.55
CA GLY A 47 -9.95 11.15 4.11
C GLY A 47 -8.82 11.90 3.41
N PHE A 48 -7.68 12.12 4.07
CA PHE A 48 -6.55 12.85 3.50
C PHE A 48 -5.41 11.91 3.09
N TYR A 49 -4.76 12.24 1.96
CA TYR A 49 -3.47 11.69 1.58
C TYR A 49 -2.34 12.47 2.24
N ASP A 50 -1.18 11.82 2.45
CA ASP A 50 -0.03 12.44 3.12
C ASP A 50 0.40 13.77 2.48
N VAL A 51 0.37 13.86 1.14
CA VAL A 51 0.69 15.06 0.36
C VAL A 51 -0.25 16.26 0.59
N GLN A 52 -1.41 16.05 1.21
CA GLN A 52 -2.34 17.14 1.57
C GLN A 52 -1.97 17.80 2.90
N TYR A 53 -1.11 17.18 3.70
CA TYR A 53 -0.58 17.76 4.93
C TYR A 53 0.64 18.65 4.65
N SER A 54 0.77 19.74 5.41
CA SER A 54 1.84 20.73 5.24
C SER A 54 3.10 20.45 6.07
N ASP A 55 3.11 19.40 6.88
CA ASP A 55 4.20 19.05 7.78
C ASP A 55 5.25 18.11 7.17
N GLY A 56 5.08 17.74 5.89
CA GLY A 56 6.03 16.92 5.16
C GLY A 56 6.05 15.45 5.60
N ARG A 57 5.01 14.98 6.30
CA ARG A 57 4.88 13.56 6.67
C ARG A 57 4.89 12.64 5.45
N VAL A 58 5.28 11.39 5.68
CA VAL A 58 5.21 10.32 4.70
C VAL A 58 4.42 9.17 5.33
N SER A 59 3.17 9.02 4.92
CA SER A 59 2.23 8.07 5.52
C SER A 59 1.26 7.53 4.47
N GLY A 60 0.67 6.36 4.73
CA GLY A 60 -0.32 5.76 3.85
C GLY A 60 0.19 5.40 2.44
N ARG A 61 1.51 5.38 2.20
CA ARG A 61 2.11 5.01 0.91
C ARG A 61 3.41 4.23 1.08
N ALA A 62 3.61 3.26 0.20
CA ALA A 62 4.84 2.47 0.13
C ALA A 62 5.01 1.85 -1.26
N HIS A 63 6.13 1.15 -1.44
CA HIS A 63 6.26 0.15 -2.49
C HIS A 63 6.87 -1.13 -1.94
N LEU A 64 6.64 -2.23 -2.64
CA LEU A 64 7.21 -3.54 -2.35
C LEU A 64 7.38 -4.35 -3.64
N PHE A 65 8.03 -5.49 -3.52
CA PHE A 65 8.25 -6.42 -4.63
C PHE A 65 7.57 -7.77 -4.35
N SER A 66 6.96 -8.36 -5.38
CA SER A 66 6.38 -9.71 -5.28
C SER A 66 7.46 -10.78 -5.09
N ASP A 67 7.12 -11.86 -4.38
CA ASP A 67 8.03 -13.00 -4.19
C ASP A 67 8.19 -13.89 -5.44
N ALA A 68 8.98 -14.96 -5.33
CA ALA A 68 9.20 -15.94 -6.39
C ALA A 68 7.91 -16.62 -6.92
N HIS A 69 6.81 -16.55 -6.18
CA HIS A 69 5.49 -17.04 -6.55
C HIS A 69 4.51 -15.92 -6.91
N GLY A 70 5.02 -14.71 -7.18
CA GLY A 70 4.24 -13.53 -7.52
C GLY A 70 3.44 -12.96 -6.35
N ARG A 71 3.61 -13.46 -5.13
CA ARG A 71 2.76 -13.07 -4.00
C ARG A 71 3.23 -11.76 -3.38
N TYR A 72 2.28 -10.95 -2.96
CA TYR A 72 2.54 -9.76 -2.16
C TYR A 72 1.62 -9.76 -0.94
N ARG A 73 2.10 -9.15 0.14
CA ARG A 73 1.33 -8.97 1.37
C ARG A 73 1.87 -7.80 2.18
N PHE A 74 1.00 -7.04 2.83
CA PHE A 74 1.37 -5.93 3.70
C PHE A 74 0.19 -5.53 4.60
N TRP A 75 0.50 -4.85 5.70
CA TRP A 75 -0.46 -4.11 6.49
C TRP A 75 -0.68 -2.71 5.89
N GLY A 76 -1.93 -2.28 5.92
CA GLY A 76 -2.36 -0.91 5.66
C GLY A 76 -3.57 -0.58 6.54
N MET A 77 -4.45 0.28 6.04
CA MET A 77 -5.66 0.71 6.71
C MET A 77 -6.86 0.39 5.82
N THR A 78 -8.02 0.11 6.41
CA THR A 78 -9.27 -0.02 5.64
C THR A 78 -9.60 1.32 4.99
N PRO A 79 -9.75 1.41 3.66
CA PRO A 79 -9.99 2.68 2.99
C PRO A 79 -11.37 3.24 3.34
N VAL A 80 -11.44 4.56 3.50
CA VAL A 80 -12.70 5.29 3.73
C VAL A 80 -13.04 6.20 2.55
N PRO A 81 -14.32 6.46 2.26
CA PRO A 81 -14.71 7.42 1.24
C PRO A 81 -14.21 8.84 1.56
N TYR A 82 -13.84 9.60 0.54
CA TYR A 82 -13.46 11.01 0.67
C TYR A 82 -14.02 11.83 -0.50
N PRO A 83 -14.31 13.13 -0.31
CA PRO A 83 -14.77 14.01 -1.39
C PRO A 83 -13.61 14.49 -2.28
N ILE A 84 -13.90 14.73 -3.56
CA ILE A 84 -13.00 15.56 -4.39
C ILE A 84 -13.11 17.04 -3.97
N PRO A 85 -12.05 17.85 -4.13
CA PRO A 85 -12.10 19.29 -3.88
C PRO A 85 -13.11 20.05 -4.75
#